data_AF-A0A7C7E5I7-F1
#
_entry.id   AF-A0A7C7E5I7-F1
#
_cell.length_a   1.000
_cell.length_b   1.000
_cell.length_c   1.000
_cell.angle_alpha   90.00
_cell.angle_beta   90.00
_cell.angle_gamma   90.00
#
_symmetry.space_group_name_H-M   'P 1'
#
loop_
_entity.id
_entity.type
_entity.pdbx_description
1 polymer ?
#
loop_
_entity_poly.entity_id
_entity_poly.type
_entity_poly.pdbx_seq_one_letter_code
_entity_poly.pdbx_strand_id
1 'polypeptide(L)'
;MKQKDLRTYKRRSVTRTSGFHTCDETTGGECLIKKAQAFNMHEDRVTFKFRRSGLVLTELFDKGNGMLAFGGYIYTNKPLTISFLLKYTMNGRSFEHQKDYMGPVNVNDWNNIGFHKEISSDYGETVELATVEMTIRGEANTCLQFISFDFGPVSKEEYIGDVFGKPFYQKTAMHIPYLYYLETTKPFDTYLLGNIELSSGNIVVLKSCNRCGRYLPINIFNEVNTLSFSLHCKKRAPCVHSTFRAYNIQNMDDVSMTDLKQLQVENGKVVSYHGHQLECKACKKFFVNAPLNPQRNPQQFKEDGLRRRAIEVLVNRLLDRNLVHFEFEHRTKKEFSEYIWKKFGGRCFKCNKKMPLDEMHLDHTMPLAYLYRLDESATCLCGTHNAQKSDRFPSDYYTEDELEHLSKITGLSLDVLKSKGVNQTVLKLLVDNVVWFYDEFLKEPEYQKIRGGIRTADKINDSLKRVIEGQVDLAEEYRSRTGKYPTTVTIVKTV
;
A
#
# COMPACT_ATOMS: atom_id res chain seq x y z
N MET A 1 5.36 5.92 30.02
CA MET A 1 6.21 4.76 30.37
C MET A 1 7.17 4.47 29.22
N LYS A 2 8.48 4.35 29.48
CA LYS A 2 9.46 3.91 28.47
C LYS A 2 9.22 2.42 28.16
N GLN A 3 9.50 2.02 26.92
CA GLN A 3 9.32 0.70 26.28
C GLN A 3 9.84 -0.54 27.05
N LYS A 4 10.43 -0.39 28.23
CA LYS A 4 11.16 -1.44 28.96
C LYS A 4 10.30 -2.39 29.79
N ASP A 5 9.03 -2.08 30.08
CA ASP A 5 8.21 -2.91 30.99
C ASP A 5 7.08 -3.70 30.33
N LEU A 6 6.80 -3.52 29.03
CA LEU A 6 5.69 -4.21 28.39
C LEU A 6 6.07 -5.64 28.01
N ARG A 7 5.50 -6.59 28.74
CA ARG A 7 5.64 -8.04 28.53
C ARG A 7 4.86 -8.48 27.28
N THR A 8 5.56 -9.05 26.30
CA THR A 8 4.99 -9.53 25.02
C THR A 8 4.98 -11.06 24.94
N TYR A 9 4.16 -11.64 24.07
CA TYR A 9 4.16 -13.10 23.85
C TYR A 9 5.34 -13.51 22.97
N LYS A 10 5.78 -14.77 23.09
CA LYS A 10 6.86 -15.32 22.27
C LYS A 10 6.45 -15.37 20.80
N ARG A 11 7.10 -14.58 19.94
CA ARG A 11 6.93 -14.69 18.48
C ARG A 11 7.27 -16.12 18.05
N ARG A 12 6.51 -16.67 17.09
CA ARG A 12 6.86 -17.96 16.46
C ARG A 12 8.30 -17.89 15.95
N SER A 13 9.04 -18.98 16.08
CA SER A 13 10.24 -19.17 15.28
C SER A 13 9.87 -19.03 13.81
N VAL A 14 10.71 -18.34 13.04
CA VAL A 14 10.50 -18.17 11.60
C VAL A 14 10.71 -19.53 10.95
N THR A 15 9.64 -20.31 10.82
CA THR A 15 9.65 -21.65 10.20
C THR A 15 9.50 -21.57 8.68
N ARG A 16 9.33 -20.36 8.13
CA ARG A 16 9.11 -20.13 6.71
C ARG A 16 10.29 -19.38 6.12
N THR A 17 11.07 -20.10 5.32
CA THR A 17 11.94 -19.50 4.34
C THR A 17 11.09 -19.02 3.17
N SER A 18 11.17 -17.74 2.81
CA SER A 18 10.80 -17.37 1.44
C SER A 18 11.77 -18.16 0.56
N GLY A 19 11.28 -19.10 -0.26
CA GLY A 19 12.13 -19.92 -1.13
C GLY A 19 12.96 -19.13 -2.16
N PHE A 20 12.82 -17.80 -2.17
CA PHE A 20 13.59 -16.87 -3.00
C PHE A 20 14.62 -16.14 -2.13
N HIS A 21 15.86 -16.12 -2.60
CA HIS A 21 17.03 -15.54 -1.92
C HIS A 21 17.09 -14.01 -2.06
N THR A 22 17.84 -13.35 -1.19
CA THR A 22 18.24 -11.95 -1.41
C THR A 22 19.23 -11.91 -2.57
N CYS A 23 19.25 -10.85 -3.36
CA CYS A 23 20.30 -10.72 -4.36
C CYS A 23 21.63 -10.39 -3.66
N ASP A 24 22.74 -10.77 -4.28
CA ASP A 24 24.08 -10.56 -3.71
C ASP A 24 24.60 -9.14 -3.93
N GLU A 25 23.97 -8.39 -4.85
CA GLU A 25 24.43 -7.08 -5.32
C GLU A 25 24.04 -5.92 -4.39
N THR A 26 22.88 -5.99 -3.74
CA THR A 26 22.35 -4.87 -2.94
C THR A 26 21.67 -5.37 -1.67
N THR A 27 21.85 -4.65 -0.56
CA THR A 27 21.22 -4.99 0.72
C THR A 27 19.82 -4.36 0.85
N GLY A 28 19.46 -3.47 -0.07
CA GLY A 28 18.29 -2.60 0.06
C GLY A 28 18.58 -1.36 0.91
N GLY A 29 19.82 -1.16 1.32
CA GLY A 29 20.32 -0.01 2.09
C GLY A 29 21.10 0.98 1.23
N GLU A 30 21.00 0.91 -0.08
CA GLU A 30 21.71 1.75 -1.04
C GLU A 30 20.73 2.61 -1.84
N CYS A 31 21.20 3.74 -2.36
CA CYS A 31 20.45 4.56 -3.29
C CYS A 31 21.33 5.22 -4.36
N LEU A 32 20.67 5.64 -5.43
CA LEU A 32 21.18 6.60 -6.40
C LEU A 32 20.37 7.90 -6.30
N ILE A 33 21.03 9.04 -6.47
CA ILE A 33 20.36 10.32 -6.64
C ILE A 33 20.41 10.68 -8.11
N LYS A 34 19.25 10.88 -8.74
CA LYS A 34 19.14 11.29 -10.14
C LYS A 34 18.28 12.54 -10.27
N LYS A 35 18.45 13.28 -11.35
CA LYS A 35 17.51 14.33 -11.75
C LYS A 35 16.50 13.79 -12.75
N ALA A 36 15.25 14.19 -12.60
CA ALA A 36 14.24 13.98 -13.61
C ALA A 36 14.53 14.83 -14.86
N GLN A 37 13.97 14.45 -16.00
CA GLN A 37 13.98 15.27 -17.21
C GLN A 37 12.66 16.04 -17.29
N ALA A 38 12.74 17.37 -17.39
CA ALA A 38 11.61 18.27 -17.35
C ALA A 38 11.24 18.79 -18.74
N PHE A 39 9.94 19.02 -18.94
CA PHE A 39 9.36 19.58 -20.16
C PHE A 39 8.23 20.54 -19.79
N ASN A 40 8.20 21.71 -20.41
CA ASN A 40 7.10 22.66 -20.22
C ASN A 40 6.16 22.59 -21.42
N MET A 41 4.89 22.27 -21.16
CA MET A 41 3.87 22.26 -22.20
C MET A 41 3.57 23.68 -22.66
N HIS A 42 3.78 23.97 -23.95
CA HIS A 42 3.40 25.25 -24.55
C HIS A 42 1.96 25.26 -25.05
N GLU A 43 1.43 24.09 -25.40
CA GLU A 43 0.07 23.87 -25.88
C GLU A 43 -0.72 23.02 -24.87
N ASP A 44 -2.03 22.85 -25.12
CA ASP A 44 -2.92 22.01 -24.32
C ASP A 44 -2.68 20.50 -24.52
N ARG A 45 -1.82 20.14 -25.47
CA ARG A 45 -1.50 18.77 -25.85
C ARG A 45 -0.03 18.64 -26.26
N VAL A 46 0.63 17.60 -25.77
CA VAL A 46 1.96 17.18 -26.23
C VAL A 46 1.96 15.67 -26.48
N THR A 47 2.73 15.22 -27.47
CA THR A 47 2.89 13.79 -27.78
C THR A 47 4.37 13.42 -27.81
N PHE A 48 4.74 12.45 -26.98
CA PHE A 48 6.08 11.86 -26.95
C PHE A 48 6.05 10.52 -27.69
N LYS A 49 6.92 10.31 -28.67
CA LYS A 49 6.96 9.08 -29.47
C LYS A 49 8.21 8.30 -29.14
N PHE A 50 8.08 7.05 -28.71
CA PHE A 50 9.20 6.17 -28.38
C PHE A 50 9.29 5.06 -29.40
N ARG A 51 10.50 4.64 -29.79
CA ARG A 51 10.70 3.58 -30.78
C ARG A 51 11.77 2.58 -30.35
N ARG A 52 11.50 1.31 -30.59
CA ARG A 52 12.44 0.21 -30.46
C ARG A 52 12.22 -0.83 -31.57
N SER A 53 13.25 -1.61 -31.87
CA SER A 53 13.22 -2.66 -32.89
C SER A 53 13.91 -3.93 -32.40
N GLY A 54 13.58 -5.06 -33.01
CA GLY A 54 14.18 -6.37 -32.70
C GLY A 54 13.95 -6.82 -31.25
N LEU A 55 12.73 -6.65 -30.74
CA LEU A 55 12.40 -7.02 -29.36
C LEU A 55 11.93 -8.48 -29.34
N VAL A 56 12.71 -9.33 -28.67
CA VAL A 56 12.33 -10.73 -28.46
C VAL A 56 11.37 -10.82 -27.27
N LEU A 57 10.21 -11.40 -27.50
CA LEU A 57 9.20 -11.68 -26.50
C LEU A 57 9.51 -13.00 -25.81
N THR A 58 9.37 -13.01 -24.48
CA THR A 58 9.42 -14.23 -23.67
C THR A 58 7.99 -14.66 -23.40
N GLU A 59 7.68 -15.95 -23.57
CA GLU A 59 6.39 -16.48 -23.13
C GLU A 59 6.28 -16.37 -21.60
N LEU A 60 5.18 -15.78 -21.13
CA LEU A 60 4.92 -15.61 -19.70
C LEU A 60 3.67 -16.38 -19.30
N PHE A 61 3.70 -16.97 -18.11
CA PHE A 61 2.53 -17.57 -17.46
C PHE A 61 1.92 -18.81 -18.16
N ASP A 62 2.67 -19.49 -19.03
CA ASP A 62 2.24 -20.65 -19.83
C ASP A 62 0.93 -20.41 -20.60
N LYS A 63 0.82 -19.22 -21.20
CA LYS A 63 -0.36 -18.77 -21.94
C LYS A 63 -0.16 -18.67 -23.45
N GLY A 64 1.02 -19.03 -23.98
CA GLY A 64 1.36 -18.79 -25.38
C GLY A 64 1.45 -17.30 -25.74
N ASN A 65 1.67 -16.42 -24.74
CA ASN A 65 1.72 -14.98 -24.91
C ASN A 65 3.01 -14.41 -24.31
N GLY A 66 3.65 -13.51 -25.05
CA GLY A 66 4.61 -12.56 -24.50
C GLY A 66 3.97 -11.23 -24.13
N MET A 67 4.76 -10.30 -23.61
CA MET A 67 4.26 -9.01 -23.17
C MET A 67 5.21 -7.88 -23.52
N LEU A 68 4.66 -6.83 -24.14
CA LEU A 68 5.34 -5.57 -24.37
C LEU A 68 4.81 -4.51 -23.40
N ALA A 69 5.70 -3.82 -22.70
CA ALA A 69 5.35 -2.88 -21.65
C ALA A 69 6.06 -1.53 -21.82
N PHE A 70 5.39 -0.48 -21.36
CA PHE A 70 5.91 0.87 -21.30
C PHE A 70 5.50 1.51 -19.97
N GLY A 71 6.41 2.25 -19.35
CA GLY A 71 6.04 3.02 -18.17
C GLY A 71 7.22 3.62 -17.42
N GLY A 72 6.88 4.50 -16.49
CA GLY A 72 7.80 5.26 -15.65
C GLY A 72 7.02 6.12 -14.67
N TYR A 73 7.60 7.25 -14.25
CA TYR A 73 6.99 8.12 -13.24
C TYR A 73 6.94 9.56 -13.74
N ILE A 74 5.78 10.19 -13.55
CA ILE A 74 5.54 11.58 -13.96
C ILE A 74 5.25 12.44 -12.74
N TYR A 75 5.95 13.56 -12.64
CA TYR A 75 5.58 14.69 -11.79
C TYR A 75 4.88 15.74 -12.65
N THR A 76 3.86 16.39 -12.10
CA THR A 76 3.19 17.51 -12.75
C THR A 76 2.75 18.57 -11.75
N ASN A 77 2.72 19.84 -12.17
CA ASN A 77 2.20 20.94 -11.37
C ASN A 77 0.71 21.26 -11.64
N LYS A 78 0.07 20.59 -12.60
CA LYS A 78 -1.34 20.81 -12.96
C LYS A 78 -2.06 19.50 -13.30
N PRO A 79 -3.41 19.45 -13.27
CA PRO A 79 -4.16 18.28 -13.71
C PRO A 79 -3.87 17.94 -15.18
N LEU A 80 -3.84 16.64 -15.48
CA LEU A 80 -3.60 16.15 -16.84
C LEU A 80 -4.36 14.85 -17.13
N THR A 81 -4.50 14.54 -18.41
CA THR A 81 -4.94 13.23 -18.91
C THR A 81 -3.85 12.64 -19.78
N ILE A 82 -3.69 11.31 -19.74
CA ILE A 82 -2.66 10.59 -20.46
C ILE A 82 -3.30 9.46 -21.26
N SER A 83 -2.93 9.34 -22.52
CA SER A 83 -3.27 8.20 -23.37
C SER A 83 -2.05 7.66 -24.09
N PHE A 84 -2.10 6.38 -24.40
CA PHE A 84 -1.04 5.65 -25.07
C PHE A 84 -1.56 5.04 -26.36
N LEU A 85 -0.74 5.13 -27.40
CA LEU A 85 -0.93 4.40 -28.64
C LEU A 85 0.30 3.54 -28.93
N LEU A 86 0.16 2.22 -28.78
CA LEU A 86 1.17 1.26 -29.15
C LEU A 86 0.93 0.80 -30.59
N LYS A 87 1.94 0.94 -31.45
CA LYS A 87 1.98 0.35 -32.79
C LYS A 87 3.14 -0.62 -32.86
N TYR A 88 2.94 -1.81 -33.41
CA TYR A 88 4.03 -2.79 -33.54
C TYR A 88 3.87 -3.66 -34.77
N THR A 89 5.00 -4.16 -35.29
CA THR A 89 5.07 -5.04 -36.46
C THR A 89 5.67 -6.38 -36.06
N MET A 90 5.02 -7.47 -36.46
CA MET A 90 5.46 -8.85 -36.24
C MET A 90 5.13 -9.70 -37.46
N ASN A 91 6.11 -10.45 -37.96
CA ASN A 91 5.98 -11.28 -39.16
C ASN A 91 5.34 -10.52 -40.33
N GLY A 92 5.80 -9.28 -40.56
CA GLY A 92 5.27 -8.40 -41.61
C GLY A 92 3.84 -7.87 -41.40
N ARG A 93 3.19 -8.16 -40.27
CA ARG A 93 1.85 -7.65 -39.92
C ARG A 93 1.94 -6.52 -38.90
N SER A 94 1.16 -5.46 -39.14
CA SER A 94 1.08 -4.30 -38.24
C SER A 94 -0.13 -4.39 -37.32
N PHE A 95 0.08 -4.03 -36.07
CA PHE A 95 -0.92 -4.04 -35.01
C PHE A 95 -0.95 -2.69 -34.29
N GLU A 96 -2.11 -2.35 -33.75
CA GLU A 96 -2.33 -1.13 -32.98
C GLU A 96 -3.11 -1.42 -31.70
N HIS A 97 -2.73 -0.75 -30.62
CA HIS A 97 -3.41 -0.84 -29.33
C HIS A 97 -3.42 0.52 -28.64
N GLN A 98 -4.62 1.04 -28.38
CA GLN A 98 -4.82 2.28 -27.63
C GLN A 98 -5.22 1.99 -26.18
N LYS A 99 -4.67 2.76 -25.25
CA LYS A 99 -5.01 2.66 -23.82
C LYS A 99 -4.97 4.02 -23.15
N ASP A 100 -6.07 4.40 -22.51
CA ASP A 100 -6.09 5.57 -21.63
C ASP A 100 -5.57 5.20 -20.23
N TYR A 101 -4.84 6.13 -19.61
CA TYR A 101 -4.47 6.02 -18.21
C TYR A 101 -5.71 6.29 -17.33
N MET A 102 -6.02 5.33 -16.44
CA MET A 102 -7.25 5.35 -15.63
C MET A 102 -7.01 5.64 -14.14
N GLY A 103 -5.78 5.97 -13.73
CA GLY A 103 -5.46 6.29 -12.34
C GLY A 103 -5.68 7.76 -12.01
N PRO A 104 -5.78 8.13 -10.72
CA PRO A 104 -5.63 9.53 -10.33
C PRO A 104 -4.23 10.02 -10.71
N VAL A 105 -4.16 11.29 -11.11
CA VAL A 105 -2.89 12.02 -11.25
C VAL A 105 -2.85 13.05 -10.14
N ASN A 106 -1.99 12.80 -9.16
CA ASN A 106 -1.73 13.72 -8.06
C ASN A 106 -0.92 14.90 -8.58
N VAL A 107 -1.44 16.10 -8.39
CA VAL A 107 -0.76 17.35 -8.72
C VAL A 107 0.30 17.66 -7.65
N ASN A 108 1.41 18.23 -8.08
CA ASN A 108 2.60 18.51 -7.29
C ASN A 108 3.20 17.27 -6.63
N ASP A 109 3.05 16.10 -7.26
CA ASP A 109 3.55 14.83 -6.74
C ASP A 109 3.91 13.84 -7.86
N TRP A 110 4.63 12.77 -7.50
CA TRP A 110 5.01 11.70 -8.41
C TRP A 110 3.88 10.69 -8.62
N ASN A 111 3.68 10.30 -9.88
CA ASN A 111 2.63 9.41 -10.33
C ASN A 111 3.22 8.21 -11.06
N ASN A 112 2.69 7.01 -10.78
CA ASN A 112 3.10 5.81 -11.48
C ASN A 112 2.33 5.69 -12.80
N ILE A 113 3.04 5.67 -13.93
CA ILE A 113 2.43 5.70 -15.25
C ILE A 113 2.92 4.49 -16.07
N GLY A 114 2.02 3.88 -16.83
CA GLY A 114 2.38 2.85 -17.78
C GLY A 114 1.23 1.93 -18.17
N PHE A 115 1.52 1.02 -19.08
CA PHE A 115 0.62 0.00 -19.57
C PHE A 115 1.43 -1.17 -20.15
N HIS A 116 0.75 -2.27 -20.44
CA HIS A 116 1.31 -3.39 -21.17
C HIS A 116 0.28 -3.94 -22.13
N LYS A 117 0.76 -4.64 -23.16
CA LYS A 117 -0.04 -5.42 -24.08
C LYS A 117 0.52 -6.84 -24.13
N GLU A 118 -0.35 -7.80 -23.86
CA GLU A 118 -0.08 -9.21 -24.19
C GLU A 118 -0.14 -9.40 -25.70
N ILE A 119 0.86 -10.10 -26.21
CA ILE A 119 1.05 -10.37 -27.64
C ILE A 119 1.16 -11.89 -27.77
N SER A 120 0.30 -12.47 -28.61
CA SER A 120 0.32 -13.91 -28.85
C SER A 120 1.56 -14.32 -29.63
N SER A 121 2.18 -15.42 -29.19
CA SER A 121 3.34 -16.02 -29.84
C SER A 121 2.98 -16.64 -31.21
N ASP A 122 1.69 -16.79 -31.54
CA ASP A 122 1.23 -17.27 -32.86
C ASP A 122 1.71 -16.36 -34.01
N TYR A 123 1.99 -15.09 -33.70
CA TYR A 123 2.53 -14.11 -34.66
C TYR A 123 4.06 -14.07 -34.69
N GLY A 124 4.74 -15.02 -34.05
CA GLY A 124 6.19 -15.07 -33.87
C GLY A 124 6.64 -14.55 -32.51
N GLU A 125 7.94 -14.68 -32.24
CA GLU A 125 8.55 -14.28 -30.97
C GLU A 125 9.24 -12.91 -31.03
N THR A 126 9.41 -12.35 -32.24
CA THR A 126 10.14 -11.09 -32.42
C THR A 126 9.21 -9.99 -32.88
N VAL A 127 9.18 -8.90 -32.11
CA VAL A 127 8.63 -7.62 -32.53
C VAL A 127 9.70 -6.87 -33.32
N GLU A 128 9.53 -6.83 -34.64
CA GLU A 128 10.47 -6.21 -35.59
C GLU A 128 10.63 -4.71 -35.29
N LEU A 129 9.51 -4.03 -35.08
CA LEU A 129 9.43 -2.61 -34.79
C LEU A 129 8.26 -2.35 -33.85
N ALA A 130 8.48 -1.55 -32.81
CA ALA A 130 7.43 -1.07 -31.93
C ALA A 130 7.60 0.43 -31.66
N THR A 131 6.48 1.14 -31.64
CA THR A 131 6.40 2.57 -31.34
C THR A 131 5.31 2.81 -30.31
N VAL A 132 5.59 3.61 -29.29
CA VAL A 132 4.60 4.09 -28.32
C VAL A 132 4.44 5.60 -28.48
N GLU A 133 3.24 6.08 -28.73
CA GLU A 133 2.90 7.50 -28.64
C GLU A 133 2.21 7.74 -27.29
N MET A 134 2.87 8.45 -26.39
CA MET A 134 2.30 8.94 -25.13
C MET A 134 1.78 10.36 -25.36
N THR A 135 0.46 10.50 -25.41
CA THR A 135 -0.21 11.80 -25.52
C THR A 135 -0.60 12.29 -24.13
N ILE A 136 -0.17 13.49 -23.78
CA ILE A 136 -0.54 14.17 -22.54
C ILE A 136 -1.36 15.40 -22.91
N ARG A 137 -2.54 15.53 -22.32
CA ARG A 137 -3.39 16.72 -22.45
C ARG A 137 -3.54 17.39 -21.09
N GLY A 138 -3.39 18.70 -21.07
CA GLY A 138 -3.44 19.52 -19.87
C GLY A 138 -3.54 21.00 -20.25
N GLU A 139 -3.38 21.89 -19.29
CA GLU A 139 -3.33 23.33 -19.60
C GLU A 139 -1.95 23.72 -20.17
N ALA A 140 -1.91 24.81 -20.94
CA ALA A 140 -0.65 25.44 -21.30
C ALA A 140 0.14 25.85 -20.04
N ASN A 141 1.47 25.87 -20.18
CA ASN A 141 2.46 26.08 -19.12
C ASN A 141 2.41 25.03 -18.00
N THR A 142 1.89 23.83 -18.28
CA THR A 142 2.04 22.68 -17.39
C THR A 142 3.48 22.21 -17.41
N CYS A 143 4.11 22.14 -16.24
CA CYS A 143 5.43 21.54 -16.08
C CYS A 143 5.25 20.03 -15.90
N LEU A 144 5.94 19.26 -16.72
CA LEU A 144 6.04 17.81 -16.65
C LEU A 144 7.47 17.43 -16.30
N GLN A 145 7.64 16.41 -15.47
CA GLN A 145 8.95 15.81 -15.25
C GLN A 145 8.87 14.30 -15.29
N PHE A 146 9.87 13.67 -15.88
CA PHE A 146 9.91 12.25 -16.18
C PHE A 146 11.13 11.59 -15.53
N ILE A 147 10.92 10.42 -14.92
CA ILE A 147 12.01 9.60 -14.38
C ILE A 147 11.70 8.12 -14.55
N SER A 148 12.74 7.31 -14.77
CA SER A 148 12.67 5.84 -14.84
C SER A 148 11.66 5.31 -15.86
N PHE A 149 11.61 5.93 -17.04
CA PHE A 149 10.83 5.42 -18.17
C PHE A 149 11.64 4.40 -18.96
N ASP A 150 10.98 3.30 -19.30
CA ASP A 150 11.52 2.31 -20.23
C ASP A 150 10.40 1.74 -21.10
N PHE A 151 10.80 1.16 -22.22
CA PHE A 151 9.94 0.54 -23.21
C PHE A 151 10.56 -0.79 -23.60
N GLY A 152 9.88 -1.92 -23.41
CA GLY A 152 10.46 -3.20 -23.78
C GLY A 152 9.62 -4.42 -23.44
N PRO A 153 10.10 -5.61 -23.81
CA PRO A 153 9.47 -6.86 -23.42
C PRO A 153 9.59 -7.07 -21.91
N VAL A 154 8.58 -7.67 -21.31
CA VAL A 154 8.67 -8.20 -19.95
C VAL A 154 9.34 -9.57 -20.06
N SER A 155 10.54 -9.70 -19.51
CA SER A 155 11.38 -10.90 -19.67
C SER A 155 11.90 -11.43 -18.33
N LYS A 156 11.17 -11.19 -17.24
CA LYS A 156 11.59 -11.66 -15.91
C LYS A 156 11.46 -13.18 -15.87
N GLU A 157 12.59 -13.89 -15.74
CA GLU A 157 12.65 -15.35 -15.79
C GLU A 157 11.64 -16.04 -14.88
N GLU A 158 11.45 -15.52 -13.67
CA GLU A 158 10.51 -16.10 -12.71
C GLU A 158 9.05 -16.01 -13.16
N TYR A 159 8.71 -15.16 -14.14
CA TYR A 159 7.37 -15.11 -14.74
C TYR A 159 7.13 -16.18 -15.81
N ILE A 160 8.16 -16.94 -16.20
CA ILE A 160 8.01 -18.14 -17.02
C ILE A 160 7.37 -19.23 -16.15
N GLY A 161 6.38 -19.96 -16.69
CA GLY A 161 5.57 -20.88 -15.90
C GLY A 161 4.29 -20.27 -15.32
N ASP A 162 3.31 -21.09 -14.96
CA ASP A 162 1.98 -20.68 -14.51
C ASP A 162 1.89 -20.03 -13.10
N VAL A 163 2.93 -20.15 -12.29
CA VAL A 163 2.90 -19.87 -10.84
C VAL A 163 2.48 -18.42 -10.52
N PHE A 164 2.98 -17.45 -11.28
CA PHE A 164 2.73 -16.03 -11.02
C PHE A 164 1.65 -15.39 -11.89
N GLY A 165 1.03 -16.12 -12.82
CA GLY A 165 -0.01 -15.57 -13.69
C GLY A 165 -1.15 -14.95 -12.89
N LYS A 166 -1.79 -15.72 -11.99
CA LYS A 166 -2.89 -15.20 -11.15
C LYS A 166 -2.45 -14.03 -10.25
N PRO A 167 -1.33 -14.11 -9.49
CA PRO A 167 -0.80 -12.97 -8.77
C PRO A 167 -0.56 -11.74 -9.65
N PHE A 168 -0.05 -11.89 -10.87
CA PHE A 168 0.30 -10.80 -11.76
C PHE A 168 -0.92 -9.94 -12.09
N TYR A 169 -2.00 -10.57 -12.56
CA TYR A 169 -3.26 -9.90 -12.94
C TYR A 169 -4.04 -9.33 -11.76
N GLN A 170 -3.75 -9.77 -10.54
CA GLN A 170 -4.41 -9.25 -9.36
C GLN A 170 -3.93 -7.82 -9.04
N LYS A 171 -4.81 -6.82 -9.24
CA LYS A 171 -4.56 -5.40 -8.95
C LYS A 171 -3.34 -4.83 -9.71
N THR A 172 -3.07 -5.32 -10.92
CA THR A 172 -1.91 -4.94 -11.73
C THR A 172 -1.74 -3.44 -11.86
N ALA A 173 -2.84 -2.70 -12.09
CA ALA A 173 -2.82 -1.25 -12.23
C ALA A 173 -2.18 -0.51 -11.03
N MET A 174 -2.25 -1.06 -9.81
CA MET A 174 -1.62 -0.48 -8.62
C MET A 174 -0.10 -0.72 -8.54
N HIS A 175 0.41 -1.60 -9.40
CA HIS A 175 1.79 -2.08 -9.38
C HIS A 175 2.62 -1.67 -10.58
N ILE A 176 2.01 -1.00 -11.56
CA ILE A 176 2.69 -0.44 -12.72
C ILE A 176 3.47 0.79 -12.25
N PRO A 177 4.66 1.07 -12.78
CA PRO A 177 5.40 0.29 -13.79
C PRO A 177 6.37 -0.74 -13.18
N TYR A 178 6.63 -0.69 -11.88
CA TYR A 178 7.71 -1.47 -11.25
C TYR A 178 7.54 -2.99 -11.37
N LEU A 179 6.33 -3.49 -11.64
CA LEU A 179 6.03 -4.91 -11.88
C LEU A 179 6.64 -5.47 -13.16
N TYR A 180 7.02 -4.61 -14.12
CA TYR A 180 7.51 -5.05 -15.43
C TYR A 180 8.98 -5.44 -15.45
N TYR A 181 9.72 -5.15 -14.37
CA TYR A 181 11.17 -5.41 -14.31
C TYR A 181 11.99 -4.74 -15.42
N LEU A 182 11.47 -3.66 -16.02
CA LEU A 182 12.21 -2.82 -16.96
C LEU A 182 13.34 -2.03 -16.26
N GLU A 183 14.25 -1.49 -17.06
CA GLU A 183 15.45 -0.78 -16.61
C GLU A 183 15.10 0.65 -16.17
N THR A 184 15.19 0.90 -14.86
CA THR A 184 14.70 2.16 -14.27
C THR A 184 15.76 3.25 -14.17
N THR A 185 17.00 2.98 -14.55
CA THR A 185 18.07 3.98 -14.50
C THR A 185 18.30 4.72 -15.82
N LYS A 186 17.67 4.27 -16.92
CA LYS A 186 17.74 4.93 -18.23
C LYS A 186 17.15 6.34 -18.20
N PRO A 187 17.76 7.31 -18.92
CA PRO A 187 17.12 8.59 -19.24
C PRO A 187 15.79 8.41 -19.98
N PHE A 188 14.86 9.34 -19.79
CA PHE A 188 13.55 9.38 -20.47
C PHE A 188 13.68 9.43 -22.00
N ASP A 189 14.70 10.12 -22.51
CA ASP A 189 14.95 10.28 -23.95
C ASP A 189 15.62 9.06 -24.61
N THR A 190 15.97 8.01 -23.86
CA THR A 190 16.71 6.83 -24.38
C THR A 190 16.10 6.24 -25.65
N TYR A 191 14.76 6.21 -25.75
CA TYR A 191 14.03 5.68 -26.91
C TYR A 191 13.16 6.73 -27.59
N LEU A 192 13.28 7.99 -27.20
CA LEU A 192 12.43 9.07 -27.69
C LEU A 192 12.81 9.43 -29.14
N LEU A 193 11.80 9.61 -29.99
CA LEU A 193 11.94 10.06 -31.36
C LEU A 193 11.78 11.57 -31.43
N GLY A 194 12.64 12.18 -32.24
CA GLY A 194 12.69 13.62 -32.44
C GLY A 194 13.50 14.35 -31.38
N ASN A 195 13.82 15.60 -31.67
CA ASN A 195 14.56 16.45 -30.77
C ASN A 195 13.56 17.23 -29.90
N ILE A 196 13.23 16.67 -28.75
CA ILE A 196 12.45 17.37 -27.72
C ILE A 196 13.45 17.98 -26.73
N GLU A 197 13.37 19.30 -26.55
CA GLU A 197 14.22 19.99 -25.58
C GLU A 197 13.76 19.67 -24.17
N LEU A 198 14.59 18.92 -23.45
CA LEU A 198 14.35 18.53 -22.06
C LEU A 198 15.34 19.27 -21.17
N SER A 199 14.83 19.85 -20.10
CA SER A 199 15.64 20.51 -19.08
C SER A 199 15.84 19.61 -17.86
N SER A 200 16.73 20.02 -16.96
CA SER A 200 16.92 19.34 -15.68
C SER A 200 15.73 19.61 -14.75
N GLY A 201 15.11 18.55 -14.23
CA GLY A 201 14.02 18.61 -13.27
C GLY A 201 14.45 18.37 -11.82
N ASN A 202 13.48 17.99 -10.99
CA ASN A 202 13.60 17.70 -9.58
C ASN A 202 14.52 16.51 -9.34
N ILE A 203 15.15 16.49 -8.16
CA ILE A 203 15.90 15.33 -7.71
C ILE A 203 14.96 14.20 -7.30
N VAL A 204 15.38 12.98 -7.58
CA VAL A 204 14.65 11.75 -7.26
C VAL A 204 15.64 10.77 -6.65
N VAL A 205 15.25 10.18 -5.52
CA VAL A 205 16.03 9.13 -4.85
C VAL A 205 15.56 7.78 -5.37
N LEU A 206 16.45 7.03 -6.00
CA LEU A 206 16.22 5.67 -6.46
C LEU A 206 16.84 4.71 -5.45
N LYS A 207 16.02 4.01 -4.68
CA LYS A 207 16.45 3.07 -3.64
C LYS A 207 16.67 1.67 -4.25
N SER A 208 17.72 0.97 -3.82
CA SER A 208 17.97 -0.43 -4.19
C SER A 208 16.93 -1.38 -3.59
N CYS A 209 16.67 -2.47 -4.32
CA CYS A 209 15.84 -3.57 -3.87
C CYS A 209 16.70 -4.80 -3.57
N ASN A 210 16.70 -5.27 -2.33
CA ASN A 210 17.52 -6.40 -1.88
C ASN A 210 17.15 -7.78 -2.47
N ARG A 211 16.19 -7.83 -3.40
CA ARG A 211 15.76 -9.04 -4.09
C ARG A 211 16.10 -9.05 -5.57
N CYS A 212 15.94 -7.90 -6.23
CA CYS A 212 16.13 -7.82 -7.69
C CYS A 212 17.25 -6.89 -8.11
N GLY A 213 18.02 -6.31 -7.18
CA GLY A 213 19.13 -5.40 -7.47
C GLY A 213 18.72 -4.01 -7.98
N ARG A 214 17.55 -3.89 -8.64
CA ARG A 214 17.10 -2.64 -9.28
C ARG A 214 17.02 -1.46 -8.31
N TYR A 215 17.46 -0.30 -8.81
CA TYR A 215 17.28 1.01 -8.19
C TYR A 215 15.97 1.65 -8.66
N LEU A 216 15.01 1.79 -7.74
CA LEU A 216 13.65 2.19 -8.04
C LEU A 216 13.26 3.44 -7.25
N PRO A 217 12.47 4.37 -7.81
CA PRO A 217 12.20 5.64 -7.15
C PRO A 217 11.36 5.47 -5.88
N ILE A 218 11.74 6.26 -4.87
CA ILE A 218 10.96 6.52 -3.65
C ILE A 218 10.54 7.98 -3.62
N ASN A 219 9.39 8.25 -3.00
CA ASN A 219 8.89 9.61 -2.87
C ASN A 219 9.45 10.27 -1.60
N ILE A 220 10.72 10.64 -1.63
CA ILE A 220 11.43 11.09 -0.41
C ILE A 220 10.82 12.37 0.19
N PHE A 221 10.21 13.22 -0.64
CA PHE A 221 9.58 14.47 -0.21
C PHE A 221 8.13 14.31 0.23
N ASN A 222 7.45 13.24 -0.20
CA ASN A 222 6.12 12.86 0.26
C ASN A 222 6.05 11.34 0.50
N GLU A 223 6.74 10.87 1.54
CA GLU A 223 6.92 9.43 1.82
C GLU A 223 5.59 8.67 1.95
N VAL A 224 4.52 9.34 2.39
CA VAL A 224 3.20 8.73 2.56
C VAL A 224 2.59 8.34 1.21
N ASN A 225 2.86 9.10 0.15
CA ASN A 225 2.51 8.75 -1.22
C ASN A 225 3.59 7.85 -1.85
N THR A 226 3.59 6.59 -1.41
CA THR A 226 4.61 5.61 -1.79
C THR A 226 4.63 5.27 -3.29
N LEU A 227 5.82 5.28 -3.89
CA LEU A 227 6.07 4.78 -5.25
C LEU A 227 6.42 3.27 -5.22
N SER A 228 7.68 2.92 -5.42
CA SER A 228 8.11 1.52 -5.64
C SER A 228 8.26 0.70 -4.36
N PHE A 229 8.31 1.34 -3.19
CA PHE A 229 8.54 0.69 -1.89
C PHE A 229 7.41 1.01 -0.92
N SER A 230 7.06 0.06 -0.06
CA SER A 230 6.20 0.33 1.09
C SER A 230 7.00 0.95 2.23
N LEU A 231 6.33 1.69 3.12
CA LEU A 231 6.95 2.21 4.33
C LEU A 231 7.23 1.11 5.36
N HIS A 232 8.25 1.32 6.19
CA HIS A 232 8.62 0.43 7.29
C HIS A 232 7.89 0.80 8.58
N CYS A 233 8.15 2.00 9.12
CA CYS A 233 7.59 2.48 10.38
C CYS A 233 6.39 3.42 10.17
N LYS A 234 5.42 3.06 9.31
CA LYS A 234 4.27 3.95 9.02
C LYS A 234 3.54 4.42 10.29
N LYS A 235 3.27 3.50 11.22
CA LYS A 235 2.54 3.79 12.48
C LYS A 235 3.44 4.20 13.65
N ARG A 236 4.75 3.96 13.54
CA ARG A 236 5.76 4.15 14.61
C ARG A 236 6.87 5.07 14.13
N ALA A 237 6.51 6.07 13.33
CA ALA A 237 7.47 7.04 12.84
C ALA A 237 7.92 7.94 14.02
N PRO A 238 9.18 8.42 14.05
CA PRO A 238 10.22 8.20 13.04
C PRO A 238 10.81 6.78 13.05
N CYS A 239 11.29 6.31 11.89
CA CYS A 239 11.98 5.03 11.77
C CYS A 239 13.36 5.11 12.42
N VAL A 240 13.62 4.22 13.39
CA VAL A 240 14.93 4.11 14.07
C VAL A 240 15.78 2.95 13.55
N HIS A 241 15.29 2.20 12.56
CA HIS A 241 15.96 1.00 12.06
C HIS A 241 16.90 1.37 10.91
N SER A 242 18.20 1.14 11.10
CA SER A 242 19.30 1.61 10.24
C SER A 242 19.05 1.42 8.73
N THR A 243 19.07 0.18 8.23
CA THR A 243 18.97 -0.13 6.78
C THR A 243 17.61 0.25 6.17
N PHE A 244 16.57 0.41 7.00
CA PHE A 244 15.26 0.86 6.53
C PHE A 244 15.15 2.38 6.45
N ARG A 245 15.94 3.13 7.24
CA ARG A 245 15.86 4.59 7.36
C ARG A 245 16.89 5.30 6.49
N ALA A 246 18.12 4.80 6.46
CA ALA A 246 19.28 5.48 5.91
C ALA A 246 19.90 4.70 4.75
N TYR A 247 20.03 5.34 3.58
CA TYR A 247 20.45 4.72 2.33
C TYR A 247 21.79 5.28 1.86
N ASN A 248 22.80 4.43 1.66
CA ASN A 248 24.12 4.82 1.17
C ASN A 248 24.05 5.33 -0.28
N ILE A 249 24.50 6.56 -0.53
CA ILE A 249 24.52 7.16 -1.86
C ILE A 249 25.68 6.55 -2.65
N GLN A 250 25.37 5.76 -3.68
CA GLN A 250 26.39 5.03 -4.46
C GLN A 250 27.03 5.90 -5.54
N ASN A 251 26.30 6.91 -6.04
CA ASN A 251 26.78 7.82 -7.07
C ASN A 251 27.15 9.19 -6.50
N MET A 252 27.78 9.25 -5.33
CA MET A 252 28.07 10.51 -4.63
C MET A 252 28.82 11.51 -5.52
N ASP A 253 29.79 11.02 -6.29
CA ASP A 253 30.64 11.84 -7.16
C ASP A 253 29.86 12.50 -8.31
N ASP A 254 28.70 11.96 -8.68
CA ASP A 254 27.83 12.49 -9.74
C ASP A 254 26.80 13.51 -9.22
N VAL A 255 26.73 13.75 -7.90
CA VAL A 255 25.67 14.55 -7.28
C VAL A 255 26.22 15.91 -6.86
N SER A 256 25.58 16.97 -7.34
CA SER A 256 26.00 18.33 -6.97
C SER A 256 25.68 18.64 -5.50
N MET A 257 26.49 19.51 -4.88
CA MET A 257 26.24 19.99 -3.52
C MET A 257 24.88 20.69 -3.37
N THR A 258 24.38 21.33 -4.43
CA THR A 258 23.06 21.96 -4.45
C THR A 258 21.93 20.94 -4.37
N ASP A 259 22.11 19.77 -4.99
CA ASP A 259 21.15 18.67 -4.95
C ASP A 259 21.16 17.99 -3.58
N LEU A 260 22.35 17.76 -3.01
CA LEU A 260 22.48 17.16 -1.68
C LEU A 260 21.81 18.01 -0.59
N LYS A 261 21.90 19.35 -0.69
CA LYS A 261 21.27 20.28 0.27
C LYS A 261 19.73 20.20 0.30
N GLN A 262 19.10 19.65 -0.72
CA GLN A 262 17.64 19.44 -0.74
C GLN A 262 17.22 18.20 0.04
N LEU A 263 18.15 17.29 0.34
CA LEU A 263 17.89 16.03 1.03
C LEU A 263 18.37 16.09 2.49
N GLN A 264 17.74 15.27 3.33
CA GLN A 264 18.28 14.97 4.65
C GLN A 264 19.40 13.95 4.49
N VAL A 265 20.65 14.39 4.61
CA VAL A 265 21.85 13.54 4.44
C VAL A 265 22.64 13.47 5.74
N GLU A 266 22.90 12.25 6.21
CA GLU A 266 23.72 11.97 7.40
C GLU A 266 24.83 10.99 7.02
N ASN A 267 26.10 11.38 7.18
CA ASN A 267 27.27 10.53 6.91
C ASN A 267 27.23 9.84 5.53
N GLY A 268 26.91 10.61 4.48
CA GLY A 268 26.83 10.10 3.10
C GLY A 268 25.59 9.26 2.79
N LYS A 269 24.58 9.27 3.68
CA LYS A 269 23.34 8.51 3.52
C LYS A 269 22.13 9.42 3.43
N VAL A 270 21.23 9.17 2.49
CA VAL A 270 19.90 9.80 2.47
C VAL A 270 19.06 9.19 3.60
N VAL A 271 18.44 10.05 4.39
CA VAL A 271 17.63 9.69 5.55
C VAL A 271 16.16 9.93 5.26
N SER A 272 15.33 8.94 5.62
CA SER A 272 13.87 9.00 5.52
C SER A 272 13.20 8.95 6.89
N TYR A 273 12.06 9.62 7.03
CA TYR A 273 11.32 9.73 8.28
C TYR A 273 10.57 8.44 8.62
N HIS A 274 9.85 7.83 7.67
CA HIS A 274 9.10 6.60 7.90
C HIS A 274 9.91 5.34 7.62
N GLY A 275 11.03 5.45 6.91
CA GLY A 275 11.80 4.33 6.39
C GLY A 275 11.04 3.53 5.32
N HIS A 276 11.79 2.85 4.45
CA HIS A 276 11.24 2.00 3.39
C HIS A 276 11.62 0.54 3.63
N GLN A 277 10.76 -0.39 3.19
CA GLN A 277 11.08 -1.82 3.17
C GLN A 277 12.34 -2.08 2.32
N LEU A 278 13.05 -3.19 2.60
CA LEU A 278 14.27 -3.54 1.87
C LEU A 278 13.96 -4.00 0.44
N GLU A 279 12.85 -4.71 0.28
CA GLU A 279 12.34 -5.17 -1.01
C GLU A 279 11.32 -4.18 -1.63
N CYS A 280 11.33 -4.07 -2.95
CA CYS A 280 10.31 -3.30 -3.68
C CYS A 280 8.94 -4.00 -3.64
N LYS A 281 7.87 -3.25 -3.92
CA LYS A 281 6.49 -3.76 -3.89
C LYS A 281 6.27 -4.95 -4.85
N ALA A 282 6.94 -4.99 -6.01
CA ALA A 282 6.88 -6.16 -6.91
C ALA A 282 7.51 -7.39 -6.25
N CYS A 283 8.75 -7.31 -5.80
CA CYS A 283 9.41 -8.44 -5.14
C CYS A 283 8.68 -8.88 -3.87
N LYS A 284 8.12 -7.93 -3.11
CA LYS A 284 7.25 -8.24 -1.97
C LYS A 284 6.02 -9.04 -2.39
N LYS A 285 5.39 -8.66 -3.51
CA LYS A 285 4.20 -9.33 -4.03
C LYS A 285 4.53 -10.75 -4.49
N PHE A 286 5.55 -10.93 -5.34
CA PHE A 286 5.82 -12.19 -6.03
C PHE A 286 6.75 -13.13 -5.28
N PHE A 287 7.79 -12.63 -4.63
CA PHE A 287 8.84 -13.48 -4.05
C PHE A 287 8.74 -13.61 -2.53
N VAL A 288 7.96 -12.73 -1.89
CA VAL A 288 7.69 -12.80 -0.44
C VAL A 288 6.26 -13.26 -0.19
N ASN A 289 5.26 -12.51 -0.66
CA ASN A 289 3.86 -12.79 -0.32
C ASN A 289 3.29 -14.00 -1.06
N ALA A 290 3.48 -14.11 -2.38
CA ALA A 290 2.91 -15.21 -3.15
C ALA A 290 3.37 -16.61 -2.68
N PRO A 291 4.62 -16.84 -2.24
CA PRO A 291 5.05 -18.13 -1.70
C PRO A 291 4.62 -18.33 -0.24
N LEU A 292 4.63 -17.26 0.58
CA LEU A 292 4.31 -17.35 2.01
C LEU A 292 2.81 -17.38 2.31
N ASN A 293 1.97 -16.83 1.43
CA ASN A 293 0.52 -16.76 1.63
C ASN A 293 -0.15 -18.14 1.54
N PRO A 294 0.15 -19.03 0.58
CA PRO A 294 -0.36 -20.40 0.55
C PRO A 294 0.13 -21.23 1.74
N GLN A 295 1.34 -20.98 2.23
CA GLN A 295 1.84 -21.60 3.46
C GLN A 295 1.06 -21.16 4.71
N ARG A 296 0.16 -20.16 4.61
CA ARG A 296 -0.75 -19.84 5.72
C ARG A 296 -1.74 -20.98 5.89
N ASN A 297 -1.59 -21.72 6.99
CA ASN A 297 -2.53 -22.79 7.27
C ASN A 297 -3.94 -22.20 7.50
N PRO A 298 -5.03 -22.92 7.17
CA PRO A 298 -6.41 -22.47 7.42
C PRO A 298 -6.64 -22.00 8.86
N GLN A 299 -5.88 -22.58 9.79
CA GLN A 299 -5.89 -22.24 11.20
C GLN A 299 -5.44 -20.78 11.48
N GLN A 300 -4.46 -20.25 10.73
CA GLN A 300 -4.04 -18.85 10.80
C GLN A 300 -5.08 -17.88 10.24
N PHE A 301 -5.77 -18.23 9.14
CA PHE A 301 -6.89 -17.42 8.65
C PHE A 301 -8.04 -17.40 9.67
N LYS A 302 -8.32 -18.54 10.30
CA LYS A 302 -9.28 -18.64 11.40
C LYS A 302 -8.85 -17.83 12.61
N GLU A 303 -7.56 -17.77 12.95
CA GLU A 303 -7.02 -16.92 14.03
C GLU A 303 -7.18 -15.42 13.72
N ASP A 304 -6.84 -14.96 12.52
CA ASP A 304 -6.98 -13.53 12.16
C ASP A 304 -8.45 -13.10 12.09
N GLY A 305 -9.32 -13.97 11.56
CA GLY A 305 -10.78 -13.75 11.58
C GLY A 305 -11.36 -13.74 13.00
N LEU A 306 -10.94 -14.69 13.85
CA LEU A 306 -11.35 -14.73 15.26
C LEU A 306 -10.86 -13.51 16.03
N ARG A 307 -9.65 -13.02 15.76
CA ARG A 307 -9.12 -11.83 16.42
C ARG A 307 -9.99 -10.61 16.14
N ARG A 308 -10.32 -10.34 14.87
CA ARG A 308 -11.16 -9.20 14.50
C ARG A 308 -12.55 -9.31 15.14
N ARG A 309 -13.14 -10.50 15.09
CA ARG A 309 -14.44 -10.79 15.72
C ARG A 309 -14.38 -10.63 17.25
N ALA A 310 -13.30 -11.06 17.88
CA ALA A 310 -13.14 -10.92 19.33
C ALA A 310 -13.11 -9.45 19.76
N ILE A 311 -12.43 -8.58 18.99
CA ILE A 311 -12.45 -7.13 19.29
C ILE A 311 -13.85 -6.55 19.12
N GLU A 312 -14.59 -6.94 18.08
CA GLU A 312 -15.98 -6.52 17.90
C GLU A 312 -16.89 -6.97 19.05
N VAL A 313 -16.79 -8.24 19.48
CA VAL A 313 -17.54 -8.77 20.63
C VAL A 313 -17.13 -8.07 21.92
N LEU A 314 -15.84 -7.82 22.13
CA LEU A 314 -15.32 -7.11 23.30
C LEU A 314 -15.93 -5.71 23.39
N VAL A 315 -15.86 -4.92 22.32
CA VAL A 315 -16.36 -3.54 22.31
C VAL A 315 -17.88 -3.53 22.54
N ASN A 316 -18.62 -4.44 21.90
CA ASN A 316 -20.07 -4.54 22.07
C ASN A 316 -20.45 -4.96 23.51
N ARG A 317 -19.77 -5.95 24.11
CA ARG A 317 -20.03 -6.33 25.52
C ARG A 317 -19.69 -5.21 26.50
N LEU A 318 -18.58 -4.50 26.31
CA LEU A 318 -18.21 -3.37 27.17
C LEU A 318 -19.23 -2.23 27.11
N LEU A 319 -19.82 -1.98 25.94
CA LEU A 319 -20.84 -0.94 25.74
C LEU A 319 -22.27 -1.41 26.07
N ASP A 320 -22.44 -2.67 26.48
CA ASP A 320 -23.74 -3.33 26.63
C ASP A 320 -24.62 -3.19 25.38
N ARG A 321 -24.04 -3.54 24.23
CA ARG A 321 -24.66 -3.46 22.90
C ARG A 321 -24.63 -4.81 22.21
N ASN A 322 -25.62 -5.04 21.35
CA ASN A 322 -25.65 -6.14 20.38
C ASN A 322 -24.98 -5.72 19.06
N LEU A 323 -24.91 -6.63 18.08
CA LEU A 323 -24.47 -6.26 16.73
C LEU A 323 -25.43 -5.24 16.12
N VAL A 324 -24.88 -4.19 15.51
CA VAL A 324 -25.66 -3.07 14.98
C VAL A 324 -26.75 -3.51 14.01
N HIS A 325 -26.51 -4.54 13.19
CA HIS A 325 -27.52 -5.08 12.27
C HIS A 325 -28.78 -5.51 13.01
N PHE A 326 -28.64 -6.26 14.11
CA PHE A 326 -29.77 -6.72 14.92
C PHE A 326 -30.41 -5.58 15.71
N GLU A 327 -29.60 -4.71 16.33
CA GLU A 327 -30.11 -3.54 17.10
C GLU A 327 -30.94 -2.62 16.21
N PHE A 328 -30.40 -2.30 15.04
CA PHE A 328 -30.99 -1.39 14.09
C PHE A 328 -32.25 -1.98 13.47
N GLU A 329 -32.22 -3.23 13.01
CA GLU A 329 -33.38 -3.91 12.44
C GLU A 329 -34.49 -4.08 13.48
N HIS A 330 -34.15 -4.45 14.72
CA HIS A 330 -35.15 -4.58 15.78
C HIS A 330 -35.84 -3.24 16.08
N ARG A 331 -35.06 -2.16 16.17
CA ARG A 331 -35.52 -0.80 16.49
C ARG A 331 -36.27 -0.13 15.35
N THR A 332 -35.84 -0.31 14.10
CA THR A 332 -36.32 0.47 12.94
C THR A 332 -37.12 -0.34 11.92
N LYS A 333 -37.09 -1.68 12.02
CA LYS A 333 -37.64 -2.63 11.02
C LYS A 333 -37.05 -2.45 9.62
N LYS A 334 -35.86 -1.85 9.51
CA LYS A 334 -35.13 -1.64 8.26
C LYS A 334 -33.78 -2.35 8.30
N GLU A 335 -33.30 -2.77 7.15
CA GLU A 335 -31.96 -3.34 7.02
C GLU A 335 -30.91 -2.22 7.15
N PHE A 336 -29.88 -2.48 7.95
CA PHE A 336 -28.87 -1.49 8.32
C PHE A 336 -28.02 -1.05 7.12
N SER A 337 -27.62 -1.99 6.26
CA SER A 337 -26.79 -1.72 5.08
C SER A 337 -27.56 -0.87 4.06
N GLU A 338 -28.83 -1.17 3.81
CA GLU A 338 -29.72 -0.39 2.97
C GLU A 338 -29.94 1.02 3.54
N TYR A 339 -30.09 1.16 4.86
CA TYR A 339 -30.17 2.47 5.51
C TYR A 339 -28.93 3.32 5.26
N ILE A 340 -27.73 2.76 5.46
CA ILE A 340 -26.47 3.48 5.20
C ILE A 340 -26.31 3.78 3.70
N TRP A 341 -26.63 2.85 2.81
CA TRP A 341 -26.60 3.07 1.37
C TRP A 341 -27.48 4.26 0.96
N LYS A 342 -28.73 4.32 1.47
CA LYS A 342 -29.65 5.44 1.23
C LYS A 342 -29.14 6.75 1.84
N LYS A 343 -28.53 6.70 3.03
CA LYS A 343 -27.92 7.85 3.72
C LYS A 343 -26.85 8.54 2.87
N PHE A 344 -26.13 7.78 2.03
CA PHE A 344 -25.13 8.29 1.08
C PHE A 344 -25.66 8.40 -0.36
N GLY A 345 -26.98 8.35 -0.58
CA GLY A 345 -27.59 8.48 -1.91
C GLY A 345 -27.18 7.37 -2.90
N GLY A 346 -26.77 6.21 -2.40
CA GLY A 346 -26.26 5.09 -3.19
C GLY A 346 -24.93 5.38 -3.88
N ARG A 347 -24.08 6.22 -3.29
CA ARG A 347 -22.81 6.65 -3.85
C ARG A 347 -21.64 6.37 -2.92
N CYS A 348 -20.47 6.13 -3.51
CA CYS A 348 -19.21 6.05 -2.78
C CYS A 348 -18.94 7.42 -2.18
N PHE A 349 -18.70 7.49 -0.87
CA PHE A 349 -18.34 8.76 -0.26
C PHE A 349 -17.08 9.39 -0.90
N LYS A 350 -16.03 8.58 -1.15
CA LYS A 350 -14.74 9.09 -1.64
C LYS A 350 -14.74 9.55 -3.10
N CYS A 351 -15.37 8.81 -4.01
CA CYS A 351 -15.32 9.11 -5.45
C CYS A 351 -16.66 9.52 -6.05
N ASN A 352 -17.71 9.63 -5.24
CA ASN A 352 -19.06 9.99 -5.65
C ASN A 352 -19.71 9.07 -6.73
N LYS A 353 -19.06 7.94 -7.05
CA LYS A 353 -19.57 6.95 -8.01
C LYS A 353 -20.85 6.32 -7.46
N LYS A 354 -21.94 6.39 -8.23
CA LYS A 354 -23.18 5.67 -7.95
C LYS A 354 -22.96 4.17 -8.08
N MET A 355 -23.46 3.39 -7.13
CA MET A 355 -23.34 1.94 -7.12
C MET A 355 -24.61 1.28 -6.57
N PRO A 356 -24.94 0.06 -7.04
CA PRO A 356 -26.00 -0.73 -6.44
C PRO A 356 -25.61 -1.21 -5.03
N LEU A 357 -26.60 -1.63 -4.24
CA LEU A 357 -26.42 -2.00 -2.82
C LEU A 357 -25.46 -3.19 -2.63
N ASP A 358 -25.47 -4.15 -3.54
CA ASP A 358 -24.61 -5.35 -3.52
C ASP A 358 -23.13 -5.05 -3.85
N GLU A 359 -22.84 -3.96 -4.55
CA GLU A 359 -21.47 -3.46 -4.77
C GLU A 359 -20.94 -2.58 -3.61
N MET A 360 -21.82 -2.21 -2.68
CA MET A 360 -21.46 -1.36 -1.55
C MET A 360 -20.70 -2.14 -0.47
N HIS A 361 -19.66 -1.52 0.07
CA HIS A 361 -19.04 -1.94 1.32
C HIS A 361 -19.39 -0.99 2.46
N LEU A 362 -19.88 -1.56 3.56
CA LEU A 362 -19.99 -0.89 4.85
C LEU A 362 -18.61 -0.76 5.48
N ASP A 363 -18.16 0.48 5.69
CA ASP A 363 -16.90 0.77 6.34
C ASP A 363 -17.10 1.36 7.74
N HIS A 364 -16.21 0.98 8.66
CA HIS A 364 -16.15 1.64 9.96
C HIS A 364 -15.48 2.99 9.75
N THR A 365 -16.22 4.08 9.93
CA THR A 365 -15.69 5.43 9.73
C THR A 365 -14.42 5.64 10.55
N MET A 366 -14.50 5.38 11.85
CA MET A 366 -13.34 5.23 12.74
C MET A 366 -12.94 3.75 12.86
N PRO A 367 -11.63 3.41 12.95
CA PRO A 367 -11.18 2.02 12.85
C PRO A 367 -11.50 1.15 14.07
N LEU A 368 -12.05 -0.05 13.85
CA LEU A 368 -12.33 -1.06 14.91
C LEU A 368 -11.10 -1.44 15.74
N ALA A 369 -9.93 -1.46 15.11
CA ALA A 369 -8.67 -1.70 15.82
C ALA A 369 -8.43 -0.71 16.97
N TYR A 370 -9.03 0.49 16.89
CA TYR A 370 -8.97 1.56 17.90
C TYR A 370 -10.24 1.64 18.76
N LEU A 371 -10.95 0.52 18.89
CA LEU A 371 -12.13 0.35 19.74
C LEU A 371 -13.36 1.16 19.30
N TYR A 372 -13.43 1.53 18.02
CA TYR A 372 -14.62 2.13 17.42
C TYR A 372 -15.49 1.04 16.76
N ARG A 373 -16.67 0.78 17.33
CA ARG A 373 -17.61 -0.21 16.79
C ARG A 373 -18.19 0.24 15.45
N LEU A 374 -18.74 -0.71 14.69
CA LEU A 374 -19.67 -0.37 13.62
C LEU A 374 -20.97 0.12 14.24
N ASP A 375 -21.41 1.31 13.84
CA ASP A 375 -22.68 1.91 14.22
C ASP A 375 -23.22 2.79 13.08
N GLU A 376 -24.27 3.56 13.34
CA GLU A 376 -24.93 4.43 12.34
C GLU A 376 -24.04 5.55 11.77
N SER A 377 -22.83 5.74 12.32
CA SER A 377 -21.81 6.60 11.73
C SER A 377 -21.07 5.96 10.56
N ALA A 378 -21.34 4.68 10.22
CA ALA A 378 -20.71 3.94 9.13
C ALA A 378 -20.69 4.68 7.79
N THR A 379 -19.65 4.43 6.99
CA THR A 379 -19.44 5.07 5.68
C THR A 379 -19.75 4.11 4.53
N CYS A 380 -20.42 4.61 3.49
CA CYS A 380 -20.67 3.90 2.23
C CYS A 380 -19.47 4.06 1.27
N LEU A 381 -18.77 2.96 0.95
CA LEU A 381 -17.61 2.96 0.03
C LEU A 381 -17.73 1.87 -1.05
N CYS A 382 -17.14 2.11 -2.23
CA CYS A 382 -16.94 1.05 -3.22
C CYS A 382 -15.75 0.16 -2.83
N GLY A 383 -15.65 -1.04 -3.42
CA GLY A 383 -14.58 -2.00 -3.09
C GLY A 383 -13.16 -1.45 -3.20
N THR A 384 -12.90 -0.56 -4.17
CA THR A 384 -11.59 0.08 -4.34
C THR A 384 -11.26 1.00 -3.16
N HIS A 385 -12.15 1.92 -2.80
CA HIS A 385 -11.88 2.89 -1.73
C HIS A 385 -11.96 2.25 -0.33
N ASN A 386 -12.84 1.27 -0.13
CA ASN A 386 -12.87 0.48 1.10
C ASN A 386 -11.53 -0.25 1.33
N ALA A 387 -10.97 -0.86 0.27
CA ALA A 387 -9.67 -1.51 0.36
C ALA A 387 -8.50 -0.52 0.57
N GLN A 388 -8.59 0.70 0.02
CA GLN A 388 -7.58 1.75 0.21
C GLN A 388 -7.61 2.34 1.63
N LYS A 389 -8.82 2.59 2.17
CA LYS A 389 -9.03 3.10 3.53
C LYS A 389 -8.60 2.06 4.55
N SER A 390 -9.12 0.83 4.50
CA SER A 390 -8.80 -0.25 5.43
C SER A 390 -8.85 0.25 6.90
N ASP A 391 -7.83 0.00 7.72
CA ASP A 391 -7.79 0.42 9.13
C ASP A 391 -7.22 1.83 9.35
N ARG A 392 -7.21 2.71 8.33
CA ARG A 392 -6.75 4.10 8.47
C ARG A 392 -7.79 4.98 9.16
N PHE A 393 -7.32 5.98 9.90
CA PHE A 393 -8.18 7.05 10.39
C PHE A 393 -8.72 7.90 9.23
N PRO A 394 -9.91 8.52 9.38
CA PRO A 394 -10.43 9.47 8.41
C PRO A 394 -9.41 10.54 8.01
N SER A 395 -8.70 11.14 8.97
CA SER A 395 -7.67 12.16 8.72
C SER A 395 -6.41 11.69 7.98
N ASP A 396 -6.21 10.38 7.85
CA ASP A 396 -5.11 9.80 7.05
C ASP A 396 -5.55 9.48 5.61
N TYR A 397 -6.82 9.69 5.26
CA TYR A 397 -7.40 9.23 4.00
C TYR A 397 -8.27 10.26 3.28
N TYR A 398 -8.98 11.10 4.03
CA TYR A 398 -9.83 12.16 3.51
C TYR A 398 -9.16 13.52 3.60
N THR A 399 -9.49 14.41 2.66
CA THR A 399 -9.13 15.83 2.70
C THR A 399 -9.96 16.57 3.76
N GLU A 400 -9.57 17.79 4.11
CA GLU A 400 -10.33 18.61 5.06
C GLU A 400 -11.80 18.82 4.64
N ASP A 401 -12.04 19.20 3.39
CA ASP A 401 -13.41 19.37 2.86
C ASP A 401 -14.21 18.06 2.91
N GLU A 402 -13.57 16.93 2.62
CA GLU A 402 -14.19 15.62 2.76
C GLU A 402 -14.51 15.32 4.23
N LEU A 403 -13.64 15.65 5.18
CA LEU A 403 -13.92 15.45 6.61
C LEU A 403 -15.11 16.29 7.08
N GLU A 404 -15.22 17.54 6.63
CA GLU A 404 -16.38 18.39 6.93
C GLU A 404 -17.68 17.81 6.37
N HIS A 405 -17.63 17.30 5.14
CA HIS A 405 -18.80 16.66 4.53
C HIS A 405 -19.15 15.34 5.23
N LEU A 406 -18.16 14.54 5.58
CA LEU A 406 -18.34 13.28 6.29
C LEU A 406 -18.94 13.51 7.69
N SER A 407 -18.51 14.56 8.39
CA SER A 407 -19.07 14.99 9.67
C SER A 407 -20.57 15.25 9.57
N LYS A 408 -21.00 16.03 8.57
CA LYS A 408 -22.41 16.35 8.32
C LYS A 408 -23.27 15.11 8.08
N ILE A 409 -22.75 14.12 7.34
CA ILE A 409 -23.49 12.89 7.04
C ILE A 409 -23.48 11.94 8.24
N THR A 410 -22.31 11.66 8.81
CA THR A 410 -22.15 10.63 9.84
C THR A 410 -22.61 11.07 11.22
N GLY A 411 -22.61 12.38 11.49
CA GLY A 411 -22.89 12.97 12.81
C GLY A 411 -21.67 12.98 13.74
N LEU A 412 -20.50 12.51 13.28
CA LEU A 412 -19.25 12.59 14.06
C LEU A 412 -18.68 14.00 13.99
N SER A 413 -18.24 14.56 15.11
CA SER A 413 -17.60 15.87 15.12
C SER A 413 -16.28 15.87 14.34
N LEU A 414 -15.89 17.03 13.82
CA LEU A 414 -14.62 17.19 13.12
C LEU A 414 -13.43 16.82 14.02
N ASP A 415 -13.48 17.13 15.30
CA ASP A 415 -12.44 16.76 16.27
C ASP A 415 -12.27 15.25 16.36
N VAL A 416 -13.37 14.49 16.37
CA VAL A 416 -13.33 13.02 16.39
C VAL A 416 -12.73 12.49 15.09
N LEU A 417 -13.19 12.98 13.93
CA LEU A 417 -12.70 12.55 12.63
C LEU A 417 -11.21 12.88 12.40
N LYS A 418 -10.73 13.98 12.98
CA LYS A 418 -9.32 14.40 12.94
C LYS A 418 -8.45 13.62 13.91
N SER A 419 -9.01 13.13 15.01
CA SER A 419 -8.29 12.38 16.02
C SER A 419 -7.72 11.06 15.49
N LYS A 420 -6.56 10.67 16.02
CA LYS A 420 -5.90 9.36 15.77
C LYS A 420 -5.82 8.51 17.04
N GLY A 421 -6.69 8.81 17.99
CA GLY A 421 -6.72 8.20 19.32
C GLY A 421 -7.50 6.90 19.36
N VAL A 422 -7.30 6.14 20.43
CA VAL A 422 -8.22 5.07 20.82
C VAL A 422 -9.50 5.67 21.39
N ASN A 423 -10.64 4.99 21.21
CA ASN A 423 -11.90 5.38 21.84
C ASN A 423 -11.76 5.34 23.37
N GLN A 424 -11.65 6.52 23.99
CA GLN A 424 -11.40 6.67 25.42
C GLN A 424 -12.54 6.12 26.29
N THR A 425 -13.78 6.22 25.81
CA THR A 425 -14.94 5.67 26.53
C THR A 425 -14.82 4.16 26.64
N VAL A 426 -14.52 3.48 25.54
CA VAL A 426 -14.37 2.02 25.54
C VAL A 426 -13.10 1.58 26.27
N LEU A 427 -12.01 2.35 26.16
CA LEU A 427 -10.79 2.07 26.91
C LEU A 427 -11.02 2.14 28.41
N LYS A 428 -11.74 3.17 28.89
CA LYS A 428 -12.10 3.29 30.31
C LYS A 428 -12.93 2.09 30.76
N LEU A 429 -13.95 1.70 30.00
CA LEU A 429 -14.76 0.52 30.31
C LEU A 429 -13.93 -0.77 30.35
N LEU A 430 -12.96 -0.93 29.44
CA LEU A 430 -12.04 -2.08 29.43
C LEU A 430 -11.16 -2.12 30.67
N VAL A 431 -10.64 -0.97 31.10
CA VAL A 431 -9.86 -0.83 32.34
C VAL A 431 -10.73 -1.15 33.56
N ASP A 432 -11.92 -0.57 33.63
CA ASP A 432 -12.87 -0.80 34.72
C ASP A 432 -13.30 -2.28 34.82
N ASN A 433 -13.33 -2.99 33.69
CA ASN A 433 -13.67 -4.41 33.60
C ASN A 433 -12.46 -5.32 33.34
N VAL A 434 -11.24 -4.91 33.73
CA VAL A 434 -10.00 -5.65 33.39
C VAL A 434 -9.99 -7.08 33.95
N VAL A 435 -10.60 -7.31 35.11
CA VAL A 435 -10.69 -8.65 35.73
C VAL A 435 -11.58 -9.55 34.89
N TRP A 436 -12.78 -9.08 34.54
CA TRP A 436 -13.69 -9.76 33.62
C TRP A 436 -13.01 -10.03 32.26
N PHE A 437 -12.28 -9.05 31.72
CA PHE A 437 -11.59 -9.19 30.45
C PHE A 437 -10.62 -10.38 30.45
N TYR A 438 -9.79 -10.52 31.50
CA TYR A 438 -8.84 -11.63 31.57
C TYR A 438 -9.46 -12.94 32.03
N ASP A 439 -10.30 -12.92 33.07
CA ASP A 439 -10.74 -14.14 33.76
C ASP A 439 -12.01 -14.76 33.15
N GLU A 440 -12.76 -13.99 32.36
CA GLU A 440 -13.97 -14.48 31.69
C GLU A 440 -13.85 -14.37 30.18
N PHE A 441 -13.68 -13.15 29.66
CA PHE A 441 -13.70 -12.93 28.22
C PHE A 441 -12.56 -13.68 27.51
N LEU A 442 -11.31 -13.50 27.94
CA LEU A 442 -10.18 -14.22 27.34
C LEU A 442 -10.16 -15.71 27.70
N LYS A 443 -10.89 -16.14 28.73
CA LYS A 443 -10.98 -17.54 29.15
C LYS A 443 -11.87 -18.40 28.23
N GLU A 444 -12.64 -17.77 27.33
CA GLU A 444 -13.49 -18.50 26.38
C GLU A 444 -12.70 -19.62 25.65
N PRO A 445 -13.27 -20.84 25.51
CA PRO A 445 -12.54 -22.01 25.01
C PRO A 445 -11.86 -21.80 23.66
N GLU A 446 -12.48 -21.03 22.76
CA GLU A 446 -11.89 -20.72 21.45
C GLU A 446 -10.63 -19.84 21.56
N TYR A 447 -10.57 -18.92 22.52
CA TYR A 447 -9.42 -18.02 22.72
C TYR A 447 -8.27 -18.72 23.45
N GLN A 448 -8.55 -19.73 24.27
CA GLN A 448 -7.53 -20.53 24.95
C GLN A 448 -6.86 -21.57 24.05
N LYS A 449 -7.41 -21.86 22.86
CA LYS A 449 -6.78 -22.78 21.89
C LYS A 449 -5.41 -22.27 21.45
N ILE A 450 -4.41 -23.13 21.60
CA ILE A 450 -3.05 -22.95 21.05
C ILE A 450 -3.05 -23.40 19.60
N ARG A 451 -2.59 -22.52 18.72
CA ARG A 451 -2.55 -22.76 17.28
C ARG A 451 -1.19 -22.31 16.77
N GLY A 452 -0.43 -23.25 16.21
CA GLY A 452 0.97 -23.03 15.81
C GLY A 452 1.84 -22.45 16.94
N GLY A 453 1.70 -22.97 18.17
CA GLY A 453 2.48 -22.54 19.34
C GLY A 453 2.12 -21.18 19.94
N ILE A 454 1.07 -20.51 19.44
CA ILE A 454 0.55 -19.25 20.03
C ILE A 454 -0.88 -19.48 20.53
N ARG A 455 -1.18 -19.02 21.75
CA ARG A 455 -2.54 -18.96 22.27
C ARG A 455 -3.31 -17.81 21.64
N THR A 456 -4.55 -18.04 21.20
CA THR A 456 -5.34 -16.99 20.52
C THR A 456 -5.57 -15.76 21.41
N ALA A 457 -5.78 -15.94 22.72
CA ALA A 457 -5.89 -14.88 23.71
C ALA A 457 -4.65 -13.95 23.72
N ASP A 458 -3.45 -14.48 23.50
CA ASP A 458 -2.21 -13.68 23.43
C ASP A 458 -2.25 -12.69 22.25
N LYS A 459 -2.80 -13.12 21.11
CA LYS A 459 -2.95 -12.25 19.92
C LYS A 459 -3.97 -11.15 20.12
N ILE A 460 -5.08 -11.45 20.81
CA ILE A 460 -6.12 -10.48 21.13
C ILE A 460 -5.53 -9.42 22.08
N ASN A 461 -4.91 -9.87 23.18
CA ASN A 461 -4.26 -9.00 24.16
C ASN A 461 -3.16 -8.13 23.52
N ASP A 462 -2.28 -8.72 22.72
CA ASP A 462 -1.20 -7.97 22.05
C ASP A 462 -1.72 -6.93 21.05
N SER A 463 -2.85 -7.18 20.40
CA SER A 463 -3.46 -6.22 19.49
C SER A 463 -4.01 -5.00 20.23
N LEU A 464 -4.62 -5.20 21.40
CA LEU A 464 -5.06 -4.13 22.28
C LEU A 464 -3.85 -3.35 22.83
N LYS A 465 -2.83 -4.06 23.35
CA LYS A 465 -1.59 -3.46 23.87
C LYS A 465 -0.94 -2.49 22.88
N ARG A 466 -0.86 -2.85 21.59
CA ARG A 466 -0.27 -2.00 20.55
C ARG A 466 -1.03 -0.69 20.34
N VAL A 467 -2.33 -0.68 20.62
CA VAL A 467 -3.22 0.46 20.32
C VAL A 467 -3.36 1.39 21.52
N ILE A 468 -3.29 0.83 22.73
CA ILE A 468 -3.34 1.56 23.99
C ILE A 468 -1.94 1.86 24.55
N GLU A 469 -0.90 1.57 23.75
CA GLU A 469 0.51 1.76 24.10
C GLU A 469 0.74 3.20 24.61
N GLY A 470 1.36 3.31 25.78
CA GLY A 470 1.63 4.60 26.43
C GLY A 470 0.48 5.19 27.27
N GLN A 471 -0.72 4.59 27.25
CA GLN A 471 -1.88 5.03 28.02
C GLN A 471 -2.15 4.14 29.25
N VAL A 472 -2.17 2.82 29.07
CA VAL A 472 -2.41 1.85 30.15
C VAL A 472 -1.72 0.51 29.90
N ASP A 473 -1.28 -0.16 30.95
CA ASP A 473 -0.89 -1.58 30.91
C ASP A 473 -1.98 -2.43 31.59
N LEU A 474 -2.82 -3.09 30.78
CA LEU A 474 -3.91 -3.92 31.27
C LEU A 474 -3.42 -5.07 32.16
N ALA A 475 -2.21 -5.61 31.94
CA ALA A 475 -1.70 -6.71 32.75
C ALA A 475 -1.28 -6.24 34.15
N GLU A 476 -0.68 -5.05 34.25
CA GLU A 476 -0.37 -4.43 35.55
C GLU A 476 -1.64 -3.95 36.25
N GLU A 477 -2.62 -3.44 35.51
CA GLU A 477 -3.93 -3.05 36.07
C GLU A 477 -4.72 -4.27 36.58
N TYR A 478 -4.65 -5.40 35.90
CA TYR A 478 -5.19 -6.66 36.44
C TYR A 478 -4.46 -7.07 37.73
N ARG A 479 -3.13 -6.95 37.76
CA ARG A 479 -2.32 -7.31 38.93
C ARG A 479 -2.58 -6.40 40.12
N SER A 480 -2.75 -5.10 39.91
CA SER A 480 -3.07 -4.16 40.98
C SER A 480 -4.39 -4.52 41.66
N ARG A 481 -5.37 -5.02 40.91
CA ARG A 481 -6.69 -5.43 41.42
C ARG A 481 -6.74 -6.82 42.04
N THR A 482 -5.93 -7.76 41.55
CA THR A 482 -6.04 -9.18 41.94
C THR A 482 -4.84 -9.72 42.72
N GLY A 483 -3.75 -8.94 42.83
CA GLY A 483 -2.49 -9.34 43.44
C GLY A 483 -1.64 -10.31 42.59
N LYS A 484 -2.15 -10.76 41.44
CA LYS A 484 -1.48 -11.75 40.58
C LYS A 484 -1.55 -11.36 39.11
N TYR A 485 -0.69 -11.94 38.28
CA TYR A 485 -0.77 -11.76 36.84
C TYR A 485 -1.84 -12.68 36.22
N PRO A 486 -2.48 -12.26 35.10
CA PRO A 486 -3.50 -13.08 34.47
C PRO A 486 -2.88 -14.34 33.86
N THR A 487 -3.58 -15.47 34.00
CA THR A 487 -3.12 -16.79 33.54
C THR A 487 -3.65 -17.16 32.15
N THR A 488 -4.68 -16.45 31.69
CA THR A 488 -5.34 -16.66 30.38
C THR A 488 -4.47 -16.17 29.22
N VAL A 489 -3.41 -15.42 29.48
CA VAL A 489 -2.41 -15.00 28.50
C VAL A 489 -1.00 -15.37 28.93
N THR A 490 -0.11 -15.55 27.95
CA THR A 490 1.32 -15.76 28.18
C THR A 490 1.99 -14.42 28.44
N ILE A 491 2.59 -14.28 29.61
CA ILE A 491 3.27 -13.04 30.02
C ILE A 491 4.76 -13.33 30.18
N VAL A 492 5.58 -12.90 29.23
CA VAL A 492 7.04 -13.07 29.27
C VAL A 492 7.67 -11.75 29.71
N LYS A 493 8.52 -11.75 30.76
CA LYS A 493 9.38 -10.60 31.05
C LYS A 493 10.28 -10.38 29.85
N THR A 494 10.18 -9.22 29.21
CA THR A 494 11.16 -8.78 28.21
C THR A 494 12.44 -8.50 28.98
N VAL A 495 13.49 -9.28 28.74
CA VAL A 495 14.83 -9.04 29.29
C VAL A 495 15.48 -7.89 28.55
#